data_AF-A0A389M3G6-F1
#
_entry.id   AF-A0A389M3G6-F1
#
_cell.length_a   1.000
_cell.length_b   1.000
_cell.length_c   1.000
_cell.angle_alpha   90.00
_cell.angle_beta   90.00
_cell.angle_gamma   90.00
#
_symmetry.space_group_name_H-M   'P 1'
#
loop_
_entity.id
_entity.type
_entity.pdbx_description
1 polymer ?
#
loop_
_entity_poly.entity_id
_entity_poly.type
_entity_poly.pdbx_seq_one_letter_code
_entity_poly.pdbx_strand_id
1 'polypeptide(L)' 'MSILMIIQEKIQAVPFITRCQLAQDLNISEDALEFMLAILITKGRVTRIVQPSCMGKCCKQAQQIIYTWKTDSTVS' A
#
# COMPACT_ATOMS: atom_id res chain seq x y z
N MET A 1 -16.37 12.85 4.56
CA MET A 1 -14.94 12.51 4.39
C MET A 1 -14.84 11.50 3.26
N SER A 2 -13.98 11.69 2.26
CA SER A 2 -13.86 10.76 1.12
C SER A 2 -13.01 9.55 1.50
N ILE A 3 -13.36 8.35 1.01
CA ILE A 3 -12.60 7.11 1.25
C ILE A 3 -11.13 7.23 0.82
N LEU A 4 -10.85 8.02 -0.23
CA LEU A 4 -9.48 8.28 -0.67
C LEU A 4 -8.67 9.03 0.38
N MET A 5 -9.27 9.99 1.11
CA MET A 5 -8.56 10.73 2.17
C MET A 5 -8.23 9.81 3.34
N ILE A 6 -9.15 8.93 3.72
CA ILE A 6 -8.94 7.95 4.79
C ILE A 6 -7.80 7.00 4.44
N ILE A 7 -7.76 6.50 3.19
CA ILE A 7 -6.66 5.67 2.69
C ILE A 7 -5.32 6.42 2.76
N GLN A 8 -5.30 7.69 2.38
CA GLN A 8 -4.08 8.51 2.45
C GLN A 8 -3.60 8.65 3.90
N GLU A 9 -4.48 8.99 4.84
CA GLU A 9 -4.13 9.13 6.25
C GLU A 9 -3.57 7.83 6.84
N LYS A 10 -4.18 6.69 6.50
CA LYS A 10 -3.70 5.37 6.92
C LYS A 10 -2.29 5.05 6.39
N ILE A 11 -2.03 5.33 5.12
CA ILE A 11 -0.71 5.11 4.49
C ILE A 11 0.33 6.13 5.00
N GLN A 12 -0.08 7.35 5.37
CA GLN A 12 0.81 8.33 5.98
C GLN A 12 1.19 7.98 7.41
N ALA A 13 0.25 7.43 8.19
CA ALA A 13 0.47 7.04 9.57
C ALA A 13 1.37 5.81 9.71
N VAL A 14 1.42 4.93 8.69
CA VAL A 14 2.17 3.68 8.72
C VAL A 14 3.18 3.65 7.56
N PRO A 15 4.50 3.57 7.83
CA PRO A 15 5.52 3.66 6.78
C PRO A 15 5.43 2.54 5.74
N PHE A 16 4.94 1.35 6.15
CA PHE A 16 4.74 0.21 5.27
C PHE A 16 3.42 -0.48 5.63
N ILE A 17 2.46 -0.47 4.73
CA ILE A 17 1.16 -1.14 4.92
C ILE A 17 0.86 -2.10 3.78
N THR A 18 0.36 -3.29 4.10
CA THR A 18 -0.04 -4.28 3.09
C THR A 18 -1.45 -4.02 2.59
N ARG A 19 -1.79 -4.54 1.40
CA ARG A 19 -3.16 -4.46 0.85
C ARG A 19 -4.18 -5.08 1.80
N CYS A 20 -3.87 -6.28 2.30
CA CYS A 20 -4.74 -7.03 3.19
C CYS A 20 -5.02 -6.28 4.49
N GLN A 21 -3.98 -5.70 5.12
CA GLN A 21 -4.14 -4.93 6.35
C GLN A 21 -4.98 -3.68 6.13
N LEU A 22 -4.76 -2.96 5.03
CA LEU A 22 -5.55 -1.77 4.71
C LEU A 22 -7.01 -2.10 4.37
N ALA A 23 -7.26 -3.23 3.70
CA ALA A 23 -8.61 -3.71 3.39
C ALA A 23 -9.38 -4.11 4.66
N GLN A 24 -8.71 -4.79 5.60
CA GLN A 24 -9.26 -5.16 6.90
C GLN A 24 -9.59 -3.93 7.74
N ASP A 25 -8.65 -2.99 7.85
CA ASP A 25 -8.81 -1.74 8.61
C ASP A 25 -9.99 -0.89 8.13
N LEU A 26 -10.26 -0.91 6.83
CA LEU A 26 -11.31 -0.11 6.19
C LEU A 26 -12.59 -0.90 5.95
N ASN A 27 -12.60 -2.20 6.26
CA ASN A 27 -13.69 -3.12 5.98
C ASN A 27 -14.19 -3.04 4.52
N ILE A 28 -13.26 -3.05 3.57
CA ILE A 28 -13.54 -3.03 2.13
C ILE A 28 -12.85 -4.21 1.43
N SER A 29 -13.35 -4.60 0.26
CA SER A 29 -12.70 -5.65 -0.53
C SER A 29 -11.32 -5.21 -1.01
N GLU A 30 -10.39 -6.16 -1.11
CA GLU A 30 -9.04 -5.89 -1.64
C GLU A 30 -9.09 -5.36 -3.09
N ASP A 31 -10.04 -5.83 -3.90
CA ASP A 31 -10.22 -5.35 -5.28
C ASP A 31 -10.68 -3.89 -5.33
N ALA A 32 -11.66 -3.51 -4.50
CA ALA A 32 -12.11 -2.12 -4.42
C ALA A 32 -10.99 -1.19 -3.91
N LEU A 33 -10.23 -1.67 -2.91
CA LEU A 33 -9.06 -0.97 -2.41
C LEU A 33 -7.99 -0.81 -3.49
N GLU A 34 -7.75 -1.82 -4.32
CA GLU A 34 -6.77 -1.77 -5.40
C GLU A 34 -7.10 -0.67 -6.41
N PHE A 35 -8.36 -0.52 -6.81
CA PHE A 35 -8.79 0.59 -7.66
C PHE A 35 -8.51 1.95 -7.02
N MET A 36 -8.80 2.10 -5.72
CA MET A 36 -8.55 3.34 -4.99
C MET A 36 -7.06 3.65 -4.87
N LEU A 37 -6.23 2.65 -4.61
CA LEU A 37 -4.77 2.77 -4.56
C LEU A 37 -4.19 3.12 -5.93
N ALA A 38 -4.72 2.55 -7.02
CA ALA A 38 -4.30 2.89 -8.37
C ALA A 38 -4.49 4.39 -8.68
N ILE A 39 -5.59 4.99 -8.21
CA ILE A 39 -5.83 6.44 -8.32
C ILE A 39 -4.75 7.23 -7.56
N LEU A 40 -4.40 6.82 -6.35
CA LEU A 40 -3.39 7.51 -5.52
C LEU A 40 -1.97 7.36 -6.07
N ILE A 41 -1.65 6.18 -6.63
CA ILE A 41 -0.39 5.91 -7.33
C ILE A 41 -0.29 6.78 -8.58
N THR A 42 -1.35 6.85 -9.39
CA THR A 42 -1.40 7.70 -10.60
C THR A 42 -1.23 9.18 -10.25
N LYS A 43 -1.73 9.61 -9.10
CA LYS A 43 -1.52 10.97 -8.56
C LYS A 43 -0.12 11.19 -7.97
N GLY A 44 0.76 10.19 -8.01
CA GLY A 44 2.13 10.26 -7.51
C GLY A 44 2.25 10.35 -5.99
N ARG A 45 1.20 9.99 -5.25
CA ARG A 45 1.15 10.14 -3.78
C ARG A 45 1.55 8.87 -3.02
N VAL A 46 1.31 7.71 -3.62
CA VAL A 46 1.58 6.40 -3.02
C VAL A 46 2.50 5.61 -3.94
N THR A 47 3.47 4.90 -3.37
CA THR A 47 4.36 3.99 -4.10
C THR A 47 3.97 2.55 -3.76
N ARG A 48 3.79 1.72 -4.79
CA ARG A 48 3.62 0.27 -4.65
C ARG A 48 4.98 -0.40 -4.74
N ILE A 49 5.38 -1.11 -3.70
CA ILE A 49 6.64 -1.85 -3.63
C ILE A 49 6.30 -3.35 -3.59
N VAL A 50 6.86 -4.11 -4.53
CA VAL A 50 6.79 -5.57 -4.50
C VAL A 50 8.04 -6.07 -3.79
N GLN A 51 7.89 -6.55 -2.56
CA GLN A 51 9.02 -7.14 -1.84
C GLN A 51 9.14 -8.62 -2.17
N PRO A 52 10.32 -9.09 -2.63
CA PRO A 52 10.58 -10.52 -2.75
C PRO A 52 10.66 -11.11 -1.34
N SER A 53 9.81 -12.08 -1.04
CA SER A 53 9.95 -12.90 0.16
C SER A 53 11.06 -13.93 -0.07
N CYS A 54 12.20 -13.79 0.62
CA CYS A 54 13.22 -14.84 0.75
C CYS A 54 13.71 -14.85 2.21
N MET A 55 14.04 -15.97 2.87
CA MET A 55 15.02 -16.98 2.45
C MET A 55 14.71 -18.36 3.06
N GLY A 56 14.21 -19.31 2.27
CA GLY A 56 14.20 -20.71 2.66
C GLY A 56 13.57 -21.59 1.59
N LYS A 57 14.23 -22.69 1.21
CA LYS A 57 13.80 -23.68 0.18
C LYS A 57 12.42 -24.32 0.43
N CYS A 58 11.70 -23.94 1.50
CA CYS A 58 10.43 -24.51 1.94
C CYS A 58 9.20 -23.65 1.59
N CYS A 59 9.37 -22.34 1.37
CA CYS A 59 8.23 -21.43 1.31
C CYS A 59 7.82 -21.17 -0.14
N LYS A 60 6.65 -21.66 -0.55
CA LYS A 60 5.97 -21.24 -1.78
C LYS A 60 5.92 -19.71 -1.80
N GLN A 61 6.64 -19.09 -2.74
CA GLN A 61 6.88 -17.64 -2.81
C GLN A 61 5.56 -16.86 -2.91
N ALA A 62 5.09 -16.33 -1.78
CA ALA A 62 4.08 -15.27 -1.78
C ALA A 62 4.81 -13.94 -1.87
N GLN A 63 4.79 -13.30 -3.05
CA GLN A 63 5.27 -11.93 -3.20
C GLN A 63 4.37 -11.03 -2.34
N GLN A 64 4.97 -10.25 -1.43
CA GLN A 64 4.20 -9.34 -0.58
C GLN A 64 4.22 -7.95 -1.21
N ILE A 65 3.02 -7.40 -1.45
CA ILE A 65 2.85 -6.04 -1.95
C ILE A 65 2.66 -5.11 -0.75
N ILE A 66 3.53 -4.10 -0.62
CA ILE A 66 3.43 -3.05 0.38
C ILE A 66 3.24 -1.69 -0.29
N TYR A 67 2.56 -0.78 0.40
CA TYR A 67 2.31 0.58 -0.05
C TYR A 67 2.95 1.55 0.92
N THR A 68 3.59 2.59 0.37
CA THR A 68 4.25 3.64 1.15
C THR A 68 3.82 5.02 0.65
N TRP A 69 3.77 5.99 1.56
CA TRP A 69 3.54 7.37 1.16
C TRP A 69 4.80 7.93 0.50
N LYS A 70 4.65 8.57 -0.66
CA LYS A 70 5.73 9.32 -1.28
C LYS A 70 5.89 10.63 -0.51
N THR A 71 6.85 10.69 0.40
CA THR A 71 7.30 11.97 0.94
C THR A 71 7.89 12.75 -0.23
N ASP A 72 7.44 14.00 -0.42
CA ASP A 72 8.04 14.92 -1.37
C ASP A 72 9.42 15.29 -0.82
N SER A 73 10.38 14.37 -0.96
CA SER A 73 11.76 14.59 -0.57
C SER A 73 12.43 15.36 -1.71
N THR A 74 12.03 16.60 -1.98
CA THR A 74 12.93 17.58 -2.58
C THR A 74 13.93 18.02 -1.52
N VAL A 75 14.77 17.11 -1.06
CA VAL A 75 16.03 17.41 -0.38
C VAL A 75 17.01 16.28 -0.68
N SER A 76 17.75 16.43 -1.78
CA SER A 76 19.21 16.26 -1.86
C SER A 76 19.67 16.73 -3.23
#